data_AF-A0A914CWL3-F1
#
_entry.id   AF-A0A914CWL3-F1
#
_cell.length_a   1.000
_cell.length_b   1.000
_cell.length_c   1.000
_cell.angle_alpha   90.00
_cell.angle_beta   90.00
_cell.angle_gamma   90.00
#
_symmetry.space_group_name_H-M   'P 1'
#
loop_
_entity.id
_entity.type
_entity.pdbx_description
1 polymer ?
#
loop_
_entity_poly.entity_id
_entity_poly.type
_entity_poly.pdbx_seq_one_letter_code
_entity_poly.pdbx_strand_id
1 'polypeptide(L)'
;MWFIPKIYRFLKERRFAMTGGAVGGRKPTGFKPIALDGGYGWFVVLGSFLIHVFTDGFVYSFGVIAETLVEEFHGTNTQVSLILSLLTGLMLATGPLASAICN
;
A
#
# COMPACT_ATOMS: atom_id res chain seq x y z
N MET A 1 -20.29 -2.16 -9.59
CA MET A 1 -21.31 -1.08 -9.58
C MET A 1 -21.95 -0.79 -8.20
N TRP A 2 -21.52 -1.46 -7.10
CA TRP A 2 -22.12 -1.32 -5.74
C TRP A 2 -21.26 -0.52 -4.73
N PHE A 3 -20.06 -0.10 -5.12
CA PHE A 3 -19.06 0.45 -4.18
C PHE A 3 -19.11 1.98 -4.06
N ILE A 4 -19.53 2.65 -5.13
CA ILE A 4 -19.58 4.11 -5.23
C ILE A 4 -20.56 4.74 -4.21
N PRO A 5 -21.79 4.21 -3.98
CA PRO A 5 -22.73 4.80 -3.04
C PRO A 5 -22.25 4.78 -1.57
N LYS A 6 -21.42 3.79 -1.21
CA LYS A 6 -20.92 3.63 0.17
C LYS A 6 -19.80 4.62 0.49
N ILE A 7 -18.97 4.94 -0.50
CA ILE A 7 -17.93 5.98 -0.42
C ILE A 7 -18.56 7.38 -0.30
N TYR A 8 -19.58 7.70 -1.09
CA TYR A 8 -20.25 9.01 -0.98
C TYR A 8 -20.94 9.19 0.37
N ARG A 9 -21.53 8.12 0.92
CA ARG A 9 -22.15 8.16 2.25
C ARG A 9 -21.11 8.43 3.33
N PHE A 10 -19.97 7.74 3.28
CA PHE A 10 -18.85 7.96 4.20
C PHE A 10 -18.25 9.37 4.10
N LEU A 11 -18.11 9.91 2.88
CA LEU A 11 -17.63 11.27 2.64
C LEU A 11 -18.62 12.34 3.13
N LYS A 12 -19.93 12.11 3.00
CA LYS A 12 -20.96 13.02 3.48
C LYS A 12 -21.00 13.06 5.02
N GLU A 13 -20.91 11.90 5.65
CA GLU A 13 -20.93 11.76 7.11
C GLU A 13 -19.71 12.43 7.76
N ARG A 14 -18.52 12.27 7.16
CA ARG A 14 -17.30 12.96 7.62
C ARG A 14 -17.30 14.47 7.35
N ARG A 15 -17.96 14.94 6.29
CA ARG A 15 -18.12 16.38 6.03
C ARG A 15 -19.05 17.04 7.05
N PHE A 16 -20.15 16.38 7.41
CA PHE A 16 -21.08 16.91 8.42
C PHE A 16 -20.46 16.98 9.82
N ALA A 17 -19.63 16.00 10.20
CA ALA A 17 -18.89 16.02 11.46
C ALA A 17 -17.92 17.22 11.59
N MET A 18 -17.42 17.78 10.49
CA MET A 18 -16.51 18.94 10.51
C MET A 18 -17.22 20.30 10.61
N THR A 19 -18.52 20.38 10.32
CA THR A 19 -19.29 21.64 10.31
C THR A 19 -20.07 21.93 11.60
N GLY A 20 -20.10 21.01 12.56
CA GLY A 20 -20.87 21.16 13.81
C GLY A 20 -20.21 21.96 14.94
N GLY A 21 -18.96 22.42 14.75
CA GLY A 21 -18.23 23.21 15.75
C GLY A 21 -18.12 24.67 15.34
N ALA A 22 -19.06 25.51 15.77
CA ALA A 22 -18.94 26.96 15.67
C ALA A 22 -17.77 27.43 16.55
N VAL A 23 -16.60 27.68 15.95
CA VAL A 23 -15.48 28.37 16.61
C VAL A 23 -15.62 29.86 16.30
N GLY A 24 -16.08 30.60 17.30
CA GLY A 24 -16.04 32.05 17.30
C GLY A 24 -14.61 32.59 17.16
N GLY A 25 -14.47 33.64 16.36
CA GLY A 25 -13.59 34.77 16.64
C GLY A 25 -12.11 34.51 16.95
N ARG A 26 -11.43 33.59 16.25
CA ARG A 26 -9.96 33.60 16.19
C ARG A 26 -9.52 33.98 14.78
N LYS A 27 -8.64 34.97 14.68
CA LYS A 27 -7.88 35.26 13.45
C LYS A 27 -7.37 33.92 12.89
N PRO A 28 -7.41 33.66 11.57
CA PRO A 28 -6.76 32.50 11.00
C PRO A 28 -5.25 32.70 11.14
N THR A 29 -4.72 32.44 12.33
CA THR A 29 -3.35 31.99 12.47
C THR A 29 -3.34 30.66 11.74
N GLY A 30 -2.98 30.70 10.46
CA GLY A 30 -2.84 29.52 9.65
C GLY A 30 -2.02 28.53 10.47
N PHE A 31 -2.67 27.45 10.90
CA PHE A 31 -1.98 26.27 11.34
C PHE A 31 -1.29 25.79 10.07
N LYS A 32 -0.12 26.36 9.76
CA LYS A 32 0.89 25.63 9.01
C LYS A 32 1.09 24.42 9.90
N PRO A 33 0.63 23.21 9.52
CA PRO A 33 1.19 22.04 10.19
C PRO A 33 2.70 22.30 10.09
N ILE A 34 3.38 22.40 11.23
CA ILE A 34 4.83 22.34 11.20
C ILE A 34 5.09 21.10 10.36
N ALA A 35 5.79 21.23 9.25
CA ALA A 35 6.13 20.05 8.48
C ALA A 35 7.04 19.26 9.42
N LEU A 36 6.46 18.33 10.20
CA LEU A 36 7.22 17.31 10.88
C LEU A 36 7.96 16.63 9.73
N ASP A 37 9.27 16.87 9.71
CA ASP A 37 10.26 16.37 8.75
C ASP A 37 10.39 17.19 7.44
N GLY A 38 10.83 18.45 7.59
CA GLY A 38 11.15 19.43 6.53
C GLY A 38 12.28 19.04 5.57
N GLY A 39 12.11 17.96 4.79
CA GLY A 39 13.03 17.60 3.71
C GLY A 39 13.07 16.12 3.36
N TYR A 40 12.47 15.22 4.17
CA TYR A 40 12.57 13.77 3.95
C TYR A 40 11.62 13.20 2.89
N GLY A 41 10.77 14.05 2.31
CA GLY A 41 9.81 13.63 1.27
C GLY A 41 10.45 12.90 0.09
N TRP A 42 11.70 13.25 -0.28
CA TRP A 42 12.40 12.58 -1.37
C TRP A 42 12.79 11.13 -1.04
N PHE A 43 13.11 10.83 0.23
CA PHE A 43 13.36 9.45 0.66
C PHE A 43 12.10 8.60 0.61
N VAL A 44 10.93 9.18 0.88
CA VAL A 44 9.64 8.49 0.74
C VAL A 44 9.34 8.17 -0.73
N VAL A 45 9.65 9.10 -1.64
CA VAL A 45 9.50 8.87 -3.09
C VAL A 45 10.46 7.78 -3.57
N LEU A 46 11.73 7.84 -3.17
CA LEU A 46 12.71 6.80 -3.50
C LEU A 46 12.33 5.45 -2.89
N GLY A 47 11.89 5.43 -1.63
CA GLY A 47 11.43 4.22 -0.96
C GLY A 47 10.24 3.59 -1.68
N SER A 48 9.24 4.40 -2.03
CA SER A 48 8.08 3.93 -2.81
C SER A 48 8.50 3.41 -4.19
N PHE A 49 9.40 4.11 -4.89
CA PHE A 49 9.90 3.70 -6.19
C PHE A 49 10.66 2.38 -6.12
N LEU A 50 11.56 2.22 -5.14
CA LEU A 50 12.32 0.99 -4.94
C LEU A 50 11.41 -0.19 -4.62
N ILE A 51 10.40 -0.01 -3.76
CA ILE A 51 9.43 -1.07 -3.44
C ILE A 51 8.68 -1.52 -4.70
N HIS A 52 8.27 -0.58 -5.56
CA HIS A 52 7.62 -0.93 -6.83
C HIS A 52 8.58 -1.67 -7.76
N VAL A 53 9.82 -1.20 -7.92
CA VAL A 53 10.83 -1.88 -8.74
C VAL A 53 11.11 -3.30 -8.26
N PHE A 54 11.21 -3.52 -6.95
CA PHE A 54 11.40 -4.88 -6.41
C PHE A 54 10.16 -5.73 -6.63
N THR A 55 8.96 -5.20 -6.40
CA THR A 55 7.71 -5.95 -6.56
C THR A 55 7.52 -6.38 -8.02
N ASP A 56 7.64 -5.45 -8.96
CA ASP A 56 7.50 -5.73 -10.40
C ASP A 56 8.68 -6.55 -10.94
N GLY A 57 9.90 -6.26 -10.47
CA GLY A 57 11.11 -6.98 -10.86
C GLY A 57 11.13 -8.43 -10.41
N PHE A 58 10.65 -8.73 -9.20
CA PHE A 58 10.51 -10.10 -8.72
C PHE A 58 9.48 -10.88 -9.52
N VAL A 59 8.31 -10.28 -9.78
CA VAL A 59 7.24 -10.93 -10.57
C VAL A 59 7.74 -11.23 -11.99
N TYR A 60 8.43 -10.27 -12.63
CA TYR A 60 8.96 -10.47 -13.98
C TYR A 60 10.08 -11.50 -14.02
N SER A 61 11.05 -11.43 -13.10
CA SER A 61 12.20 -12.35 -13.08
C SER A 61 11.77 -13.78 -12.75
N PHE A 62 10.87 -13.97 -11.77
CA PHE A 62 10.32 -15.29 -11.47
C PHE A 62 9.42 -15.82 -12.60
N GLY A 63 8.72 -14.95 -13.33
CA GLY A 63 7.95 -15.37 -14.51
C GLY A 63 8.84 -15.96 -15.60
N VAL A 64 9.99 -15.34 -15.88
CA VAL A 64 10.96 -15.83 -16.88
C VAL A 64 11.70 -17.08 -16.40
N ILE A 65 12.13 -17.08 -15.14
CA ILE A 65 12.94 -18.16 -14.56
C ILE A 65 12.08 -19.41 -14.25
N ALA A 66 10.77 -19.26 -14.07
CA ALA A 66 9.83 -20.35 -13.77
C ALA A 66 9.88 -21.49 -14.78
N GLU A 67 9.95 -21.19 -16.08
CA GLU A 67 9.97 -22.21 -17.13
C GLU A 67 11.26 -23.03 -17.09
N THR A 68 12.41 -22.37 -16.93
CA THR A 68 13.71 -23.04 -16.75
C THR A 68 13.81 -23.85 -15.45
N LEU A 69 13.14 -23.42 -14.36
CA LEU A 69 13.14 -24.19 -13.10
C LEU A 69 12.35 -25.50 -13.22
N VAL A 70 11.27 -25.49 -14.00
CA VAL A 70 10.45 -26.67 -14.27
C VAL A 70 11.25 -27.71 -15.06
N GLU A 71 12.02 -27.26 -16.07
CA GLU A 71 12.89 -28.13 -16.86
C GLU A 71 14.04 -28.70 -16.02
N GLU A 72 14.77 -27.87 -15.27
CA GLU A 72 15.98 -28.31 -14.56
C GLU A 72 15.68 -29.24 -13.36
N PHE A 73 14.61 -28.96 -12.61
CA PHE A 73 14.23 -29.80 -11.47
C PHE A 73 13.30 -30.97 -11.84
N HIS A 74 12.93 -31.12 -13.13
CA HIS A 74 11.85 -32.00 -13.58
C HIS A 74 10.56 -31.82 -12.72
N GLY A 75 10.38 -30.61 -12.19
CA GLY A 75 9.32 -30.28 -11.24
C GLY A 75 8.02 -30.01 -11.97
N THR A 76 6.89 -30.12 -11.27
CA THR A 76 5.60 -29.74 -11.88
C THR A 76 5.38 -28.24 -11.81
N ASN A 77 4.67 -27.67 -12.79
CA ASN A 77 4.23 -26.25 -12.78
C ASN A 77 3.52 -25.87 -11.46
N THR A 78 2.90 -26.85 -10.80
CA THR A 78 2.28 -26.70 -9.48
C THR A 78 3.27 -26.33 -8.39
N GLN A 79 4.48 -26.91 -8.38
CA GLN A 79 5.48 -26.60 -7.34
C GLN A 79 6.04 -25.19 -7.48
N VAL A 80 6.32 -24.74 -8.70
CA VAL A 80 6.82 -23.38 -8.96
C VAL A 80 5.74 -22.34 -8.66
N SER A 81 4.50 -22.59 -9.08
CA SER A 81 3.37 -21.70 -8.76
C SER A 81 3.04 -21.67 -7.25
N LEU A 82 3.27 -22.75 -6.50
CA LEU A 82 3.13 -22.74 -5.04
C LEU A 82 4.15 -21.81 -4.36
N ILE A 83 5.41 -21.82 -4.80
CA ILE A 83 6.44 -20.91 -4.27
C ILE A 83 6.05 -19.46 -4.54
N LEU A 84 5.58 -19.17 -5.75
CA LEU A 84 5.13 -17.82 -6.14
C LEU A 84 3.86 -17.38 -5.38
N SER A 85 2.92 -18.29 -5.16
CA SER A 85 1.69 -18.06 -4.37
C SER A 85 2.00 -17.80 -2.90
N LEU A 86 2.97 -18.52 -2.31
CA LEU A 86 3.43 -18.26 -0.94
C LEU A 86 4.14 -16.90 -0.84
N LEU A 87 5.00 -16.57 -1.79
CA LEU A 87 5.69 -15.26 -1.85
C LEU A 87 4.67 -14.11 -1.91
N THR A 88 3.72 -14.17 -2.85
CA THR A 88 2.68 -13.15 -3.01
C THR A 88 1.70 -13.14 -1.85
N GLY A 89 1.38 -14.30 -1.27
CA GLY A 89 0.56 -14.42 -0.07
C GLY A 89 1.20 -13.75 1.15
N LEU A 90 2.52 -13.90 1.34
CA LEU A 90 3.26 -13.20 2.39
C LEU A 90 3.30 -11.68 2.15
N MET A 91 3.50 -11.24 0.91
CA MET A 91 3.45 -9.81 0.54
C MET A 91 2.06 -9.19 0.82
N LEU A 92 0.98 -9.93 0.61
CA LEU A 92 -0.37 -9.48 0.95
C LEU A 92 -0.60 -9.48 2.46
N ALA A 93 -0.06 -10.47 3.17
CA ALA A 93 -0.16 -10.56 4.63
C ALA A 93 0.61 -9.44 5.33
N THR A 94 1.66 -8.87 4.71
CA THR A 94 2.40 -7.73 5.29
C THR A 94 1.54 -6.51 5.56
N GLY A 95 0.47 -6.27 4.81
CA GLY A 95 -0.46 -5.15 5.06
C GLY A 95 -1.12 -5.22 6.46
N PRO A 96 -1.89 -6.28 6.76
CA PRO A 96 -2.49 -6.46 8.09
C PRO A 96 -1.44 -6.72 9.18
N LEU A 97 -0.34 -7.43 8.88
CA LEU A 97 0.75 -7.64 9.84
C LEU A 97 1.39 -6.31 10.28
N ALA A 98 1.72 -5.43 9.34
CA ALA A 98 2.28 -4.11 9.65
C ALA A 98 1.30 -3.28 10.50
N SER A 99 0.00 -3.33 10.19
CA SER A 99 -1.02 -2.66 10.98
C SER A 99 -1.16 -3.24 12.39
N ALA A 100 -0.98 -4.55 12.56
CA ALA A 100 -1.05 -5.21 13.87
C ALA A 100 0.20 -4.93 14.73
N ILE A 101 1.36 -4.78 14.11
CA ILE A 101 2.63 -4.47 14.81
C ILE A 101 2.73 -2.99 15.16
N CYS A 102 2.18 -2.10 14.33
CA CYS A 102 2.27 -0.65 14.51
C CYS A 102 1.15 -0.05 15.40
N ASN A 103 0.13 -0.83 15.74
CA ASN A 103 -0.97 -0.44 16.63
C ASN A 103 -0.67 -0.81 18.08
#